data_AF-A0A3B0YUN5-F1
#
_entry.id   AF-A0A3B0YUN5-F1
#
_cell.length_a   1.000
_cell.length_b   1.000
_cell.length_c   1.000
_cell.angle_alpha   90.00
_cell.angle_beta   90.00
_cell.angle_gamma   90.00
#
_symmetry.space_group_name_H-M   'P 1'
#
loop_
_entity.id
_entity.type
_entity.pdbx_description
1 polymer ?
#
loop_
_entity_poly.entity_id
_entity_poly.type
_entity_poly.pdbx_seq_one_letter_code
_entity_poly.pdbx_strand_id
1 'polypeptide(L)'
;MDINAKLKISVESNIAKSCRRIFFNHLYDTDYENGFHVDIMYGSGSGTLVFYDGKFFLLTAKHVIDKNTVGGYQNNSPFWVPVYKNLNLKSLHDFLLPKYYYDIGSLISVNNYLIDSNDICLVELFDPMPLHTPDYFIDLTDDRFVLKKNDYYEGQFLIANGYPFGLNNFDHEFKSEGFTHSTNVVRHSAVGICLMEKDTPYISYEITNMSDVNHDGMSGGVVCNAWDTPEKVQWAGLMLSGNKKITRFLPAWCVYEALTNYKKSKKHIIDPAADVTSDLEKIKEVFMEYANEFSQNKRR
;
A
#
# COMPACT_ATOMS: atom_id res chain seq x y z
N MET A 1 -27.14 -9.91 -14.92
CA MET A 1 -26.78 -9.11 -13.73
C MET A 1 -26.13 -7.82 -14.22
N ASP A 2 -26.55 -6.67 -13.69
CA ASP A 2 -26.07 -5.33 -14.08
C ASP A 2 -24.56 -5.18 -13.87
N ILE A 3 -23.86 -4.61 -14.86
CA ILE A 3 -22.41 -4.33 -14.78
C ILE A 3 -22.09 -3.38 -13.63
N ASN A 4 -22.97 -2.41 -13.34
CA ASN A 4 -22.78 -1.48 -12.25
C ASN A 4 -22.77 -2.19 -10.88
N ALA A 5 -23.58 -3.24 -10.74
CA ALA A 5 -23.59 -4.05 -9.52
C ALA A 5 -22.26 -4.80 -9.35
N LYS A 6 -21.72 -5.40 -10.41
CA LYS A 6 -20.41 -6.08 -10.39
C LYS A 6 -19.29 -5.12 -10.00
N LEU A 7 -19.28 -3.93 -10.60
CA LEU A 7 -18.28 -2.90 -10.31
C LEU A 7 -18.34 -2.44 -8.85
N LYS A 8 -19.54 -2.18 -8.33
CA LYS A 8 -19.74 -1.79 -6.92
C LYS A 8 -19.27 -2.87 -5.95
N ILE A 9 -19.58 -4.14 -6.24
CA ILE A 9 -19.11 -5.29 -5.45
C ILE A 9 -17.58 -5.36 -5.45
N SER A 10 -16.98 -5.16 -6.62
CA SER A 10 -15.53 -5.30 -6.80
C SER A 10 -14.74 -4.18 -6.11
N VAL A 11 -15.24 -2.95 -6.10
CA VAL A 11 -14.66 -1.81 -5.35
C VAL A 11 -14.68 -2.05 -3.83
N GLU A 12 -15.65 -2.82 -3.34
CA GLU A 12 -15.78 -3.14 -1.92
C GLU A 12 -15.13 -4.48 -1.52
N SER A 13 -14.46 -5.17 -2.45
CA SER A 13 -13.72 -6.41 -2.19
C SER A 13 -12.51 -6.23 -1.28
N ASN A 14 -12.05 -7.32 -0.68
CA ASN A 14 -10.81 -7.34 0.12
C ASN A 14 -9.59 -6.92 -0.72
N ILE A 15 -9.53 -7.32 -2.00
CA ILE A 15 -8.45 -6.93 -2.91
C ILE A 15 -8.42 -5.40 -3.08
N ALA A 16 -9.54 -4.77 -3.44
CA ALA A 16 -9.58 -3.32 -3.59
C ALA A 16 -9.30 -2.60 -2.26
N LYS A 17 -9.77 -3.17 -1.14
CA LYS A 17 -9.59 -2.64 0.22
C LYS A 17 -8.21 -2.90 0.82
N SER A 18 -7.36 -3.71 0.18
CA SER A 18 -5.96 -3.85 0.56
C SER A 18 -5.12 -2.62 0.22
N CYS A 19 -5.63 -1.72 -0.63
CA CYS A 19 -4.98 -0.45 -0.91
C CYS A 19 -4.82 0.37 0.37
N ARG A 20 -3.65 0.97 0.55
CA ARG A 20 -3.34 1.86 1.67
C ARG A 20 -2.73 3.16 1.18
N ARG A 21 -2.97 4.20 1.95
CA ARG A 21 -2.28 5.48 1.83
C ARG A 21 -0.99 5.41 2.63
N ILE A 22 0.07 6.02 2.12
CA ILE A 22 1.36 6.13 2.80
C ILE A 22 1.51 7.53 3.37
N PHE A 23 1.85 7.61 4.65
CA PHE A 23 2.15 8.85 5.37
C PHE A 23 3.65 8.93 5.60
N PHE A 24 4.31 9.94 5.06
CA PHE A 24 5.74 10.16 5.25
C PHE A 24 5.98 11.10 6.43
N ASN A 25 7.02 10.80 7.21
CA ASN A 25 7.44 11.54 8.39
C ASN A 25 8.82 12.15 8.12
N HIS A 26 8.90 13.47 8.17
CA HIS A 26 10.12 14.22 7.91
C HIS A 26 10.66 14.86 9.19
N LEU A 27 11.98 14.90 9.27
CA LEU A 27 12.75 15.59 10.30
C LEU A 27 13.74 16.55 9.63
N TYR A 28 13.75 17.79 10.10
CA TYR A 28 14.71 18.81 9.69
C TYR A 28 16.08 18.59 10.32
N ASP A 29 16.10 18.10 11.56
CA ASP A 29 17.31 17.82 12.32
C ASP A 29 17.30 16.38 12.84
N THR A 30 18.34 15.63 12.47
CA THR A 30 18.52 14.21 12.84
C THR A 30 19.24 14.03 14.18
N ASP A 31 19.75 15.10 14.78
CA ASP A 31 20.55 15.06 16.03
C ASP A 31 19.68 14.98 17.31
N TYR A 32 18.41 14.57 17.18
CA TYR A 32 17.50 14.47 18.31
C TYR A 32 17.78 13.21 19.15
N GLU A 33 18.52 13.36 20.25
CA GLU A 33 18.91 12.25 21.13
C GLU A 33 17.77 11.68 22.01
N ASN A 34 16.56 12.26 22.01
CA ASN A 34 15.48 11.85 22.91
C ASN A 34 14.13 11.65 22.20
N GLY A 35 13.78 10.38 21.93
CA GLY A 35 12.43 9.94 21.59
C GLY A 35 12.04 10.02 20.10
N PHE A 36 10.83 9.53 19.79
CA PHE A 36 10.24 9.63 18.46
C PHE A 36 9.75 11.07 18.21
N HIS A 37 10.23 11.70 17.13
CA HIS A 37 9.86 13.07 16.75
C HIS A 37 9.52 13.14 15.25
N VAL A 38 8.64 14.07 14.88
CA VAL A 38 8.27 14.36 13.48
C VAL A 38 8.02 15.86 13.35
N ASP A 39 8.73 16.52 12.44
CA ASP A 39 8.52 17.94 12.16
C ASP A 39 7.38 18.14 11.18
N ILE A 40 7.31 17.30 10.14
CA ILE A 40 6.27 17.36 9.12
C ILE A 40 5.80 15.95 8.78
N MET A 41 4.47 15.79 8.77
CA MET A 41 3.82 14.65 8.15
C MET A 41 3.16 15.10 6.84
N TYR A 42 3.28 14.29 5.81
CA TYR A 42 2.58 14.47 4.54
C TYR A 42 2.24 13.12 3.91
N GLY A 43 1.46 13.11 2.84
CA GLY A 43 1.03 11.87 2.19
C GLY A 43 1.45 11.83 0.75
N SER A 44 2.07 10.73 0.34
CA SER A 44 2.55 10.56 -1.02
C SER A 44 2.39 9.13 -1.49
N GLY A 45 1.82 8.94 -2.68
CA GLY A 45 1.63 7.60 -3.24
C GLY A 45 0.63 6.72 -2.47
N SER A 46 0.55 5.48 -2.96
CA SER A 46 -0.30 4.42 -2.44
C SER A 46 0.53 3.14 -2.25
N GLY A 47 0.00 2.17 -1.53
CA GLY A 47 0.58 0.84 -1.43
C GLY A 47 -0.49 -0.23 -1.38
N THR A 48 -0.11 -1.46 -1.69
CA THR A 48 -0.96 -2.64 -1.62
C THR A 48 -0.51 -3.49 -0.43
N LEU A 49 -1.37 -3.66 0.57
CA LEU A 49 -1.06 -4.46 1.74
C LEU A 49 -1.24 -5.95 1.44
N VAL A 50 -0.19 -6.72 1.62
CA VAL A 50 -0.15 -8.16 1.32
C VAL A 50 0.36 -8.93 2.53
N PHE A 51 -0.09 -10.17 2.66
CA PHE A 51 0.37 -11.11 3.69
C PHE A 51 1.01 -12.32 3.02
N TYR A 52 2.22 -12.69 3.47
CA TYR A 52 2.95 -13.83 2.94
C TYR A 52 3.95 -14.35 3.97
N ASP A 53 4.10 -15.68 4.07
CA ASP A 53 5.09 -16.32 4.97
C ASP A 53 5.03 -15.81 6.42
N GLY A 54 3.81 -15.60 6.94
CA GLY A 54 3.58 -15.13 8.30
C GLY A 54 3.79 -13.63 8.53
N LYS A 55 4.05 -12.84 7.48
CA LYS A 55 4.43 -11.43 7.58
C LYS A 55 3.54 -10.52 6.73
N PHE A 56 3.39 -9.28 7.19
CA PHE A 56 2.80 -8.22 6.40
C PHE A 56 3.84 -7.46 5.59
N PHE A 57 3.50 -7.17 4.34
CA PHE A 57 4.30 -6.33 3.46
C PHE A 57 3.45 -5.24 2.82
N LEU A 58 4.06 -4.10 2.58
CA LEU A 58 3.53 -3.08 1.68
C LEU A 58 4.23 -3.21 0.32
N LEU A 59 3.47 -3.54 -0.69
CA LEU A 59 3.92 -3.51 -2.08
C LEU A 59 3.65 -2.13 -2.66
N THR A 60 4.66 -1.44 -3.19
CA THR A 60 4.50 -0.10 -3.76
C THR A 60 5.49 0.16 -4.90
N ALA A 61 5.35 1.29 -5.58
CA ALA A 61 6.29 1.73 -6.58
C ALA A 61 7.56 2.30 -5.92
N LYS A 62 8.74 1.98 -6.44
CA LYS A 62 10.02 2.38 -5.84
C LYS A 62 10.16 3.90 -5.77
N HIS A 63 9.76 4.62 -6.81
CA HIS A 63 9.80 6.08 -6.81
C HIS A 63 8.92 6.73 -5.73
N VAL A 64 7.90 6.03 -5.20
CA VAL A 64 7.09 6.53 -4.07
C VAL A 64 7.92 6.56 -2.80
N ILE A 65 8.83 5.60 -2.60
CA ILE A 65 9.73 5.63 -1.45
C ILE A 65 10.88 6.61 -1.74
N ASP A 66 11.59 6.42 -2.84
CA ASP A 66 12.84 7.11 -3.15
C ASP A 66 12.69 8.64 -3.22
N LYS A 67 11.58 9.16 -3.79
CA LYS A 67 11.34 10.61 -3.87
C LYS A 67 11.09 11.27 -2.52
N ASN A 68 10.64 10.49 -1.53
CA ASN A 68 10.24 10.99 -0.22
C ASN A 68 11.29 10.68 0.86
N THR A 69 12.33 9.92 0.53
CA THR A 69 13.46 9.58 1.40
C THR A 69 14.80 9.94 0.77
N VAL A 70 14.84 11.00 -0.04
CA VAL A 70 16.05 11.50 -0.71
C VAL A 70 17.06 11.92 0.36
N GLY A 71 18.27 11.36 0.29
CA GLY A 71 19.32 11.61 1.29
C GLY A 71 19.37 10.59 2.44
N GLY A 72 18.46 9.61 2.45
CA GLY A 72 18.41 8.53 3.44
C GLY A 72 17.17 8.59 4.34
N TYR A 73 17.07 7.63 5.25
CA TYR A 73 16.00 7.62 6.26
C TYR A 73 16.40 8.50 7.42
N GLN A 74 15.65 9.58 7.62
CA GLN A 74 15.94 10.60 8.65
C GLN A 74 15.35 10.24 10.02
N ASN A 75 14.49 9.23 10.08
CA ASN A 75 13.83 8.77 11.31
C ASN A 75 13.75 7.23 11.32
N ASN A 76 13.60 6.68 12.52
CA ASN A 76 13.08 5.33 12.71
C ASN A 76 11.63 5.33 12.19
N SER A 77 11.29 4.42 11.28
CA SER A 77 9.98 4.36 10.64
C SER A 77 9.61 5.64 9.85
N PRO A 78 10.32 5.96 8.75
CA PRO A 78 10.20 7.19 7.96
C PRO A 78 8.87 7.36 7.22
N PHE A 79 8.05 6.32 7.17
CA PHE A 79 6.67 6.39 6.68
C PHE A 79 5.80 5.38 7.39
N TRP A 80 4.51 5.66 7.49
CA TRP A 80 3.52 4.85 8.19
C TRP A 80 2.37 4.48 7.26
N VAL A 81 1.79 3.32 7.53
CA VAL A 81 0.66 2.78 6.77
C VAL A 81 -0.47 2.46 7.73
N PRO A 82 -1.71 2.92 7.52
CA PRO A 82 -2.80 2.56 8.42
C PRO A 82 -3.08 1.05 8.44
N VAL A 83 -3.35 0.52 9.63
CA VAL A 83 -3.82 -0.85 9.83
C VAL A 83 -5.19 -1.02 9.15
N TYR A 84 -6.11 -0.11 9.44
CA TYR A 84 -7.52 -0.19 9.02
C TYR A 84 -7.81 0.67 7.79
N LYS A 85 -8.77 0.25 6.95
CA LYS A 85 -9.30 1.07 5.84
C LYS A 85 -9.92 2.37 6.36
N ASN A 86 -10.73 2.25 7.41
CA ASN A 86 -11.44 3.38 8.01
C ASN A 86 -10.60 3.94 9.16
N LEU A 87 -10.21 5.20 9.02
CA LEU A 87 -9.35 5.86 10.00
C LEU A 87 -10.17 6.37 11.18
N ASN A 88 -10.11 5.64 12.28
CA ASN A 88 -10.40 6.15 13.62
C ASN A 88 -9.13 5.99 14.45
N LEU A 89 -8.10 6.76 14.06
CA LEU A 89 -6.75 6.68 14.63
C LEU A 89 -6.78 7.20 16.07
N LYS A 90 -6.42 6.34 17.02
CA LYS A 90 -6.38 6.65 18.45
C LYS A 90 -5.01 6.40 19.06
N SER A 91 -4.17 5.61 18.40
CA SER A 91 -2.86 5.19 18.89
C SER A 91 -1.87 4.97 17.75
N LEU A 92 -0.57 4.91 18.09
CA LEU A 92 0.47 4.51 17.13
C LEU A 92 0.29 3.07 16.62
N HIS A 93 -0.36 2.20 17.40
CA HIS A 93 -0.67 0.83 16.98
C HIS A 93 -1.68 0.76 15.84
N ASP A 94 -2.38 1.86 15.52
CA ASP A 94 -3.26 1.94 14.35
C ASP A 94 -2.47 2.12 13.04
N PHE A 95 -1.13 2.13 13.12
CA PHE A 95 -0.22 2.14 11.99
C PHE A 95 0.71 0.91 11.97
N LEU A 96 0.99 0.46 10.77
CA LEU A 96 2.07 -0.47 10.44
C LEU A 96 3.32 0.33 10.11
N LEU A 97 4.43 -0.09 10.70
CA LEU A 97 5.72 0.57 10.60
C LEU A 97 6.67 -0.22 9.69
N PRO A 98 7.47 0.42 8.85
CA PRO A 98 8.35 -0.24 7.89
C PRO A 98 9.62 -0.74 8.57
N LYS A 99 10.01 -1.96 8.24
CA LYS A 99 11.16 -2.67 8.83
C LYS A 99 12.29 -2.81 7.82
N TYR A 100 12.02 -3.50 6.72
CA TYR A 100 12.98 -3.74 5.64
C TYR A 100 12.41 -3.34 4.29
N TYR A 101 13.30 -2.94 3.40
CA TYR A 101 13.01 -2.72 1.99
C TYR A 101 13.68 -3.82 1.17
N TYR A 102 12.96 -4.41 0.22
CA TYR A 102 13.44 -5.42 -0.71
C TYR A 102 13.28 -4.95 -2.16
N ASP A 103 14.38 -4.97 -2.92
CA ASP A 103 14.40 -4.58 -4.33
C ASP A 103 13.92 -5.72 -5.25
N ILE A 104 12.64 -6.08 -5.10
CA ILE A 104 12.04 -7.21 -5.82
C ILE A 104 11.90 -6.96 -7.33
N GLY A 105 11.99 -5.71 -7.79
CA GLY A 105 11.95 -5.37 -9.21
C GLY A 105 13.08 -6.04 -10.00
N SER A 106 14.25 -6.17 -9.38
CA SER A 106 15.40 -6.89 -9.95
C SER A 106 15.16 -8.39 -10.24
N LEU A 107 14.10 -8.98 -9.65
CA LEU A 107 13.70 -10.38 -9.85
C LEU A 107 12.69 -10.55 -11.00
N ILE A 108 12.12 -9.45 -11.52
CA ILE A 108 11.13 -9.48 -12.59
C ILE A 108 11.84 -9.50 -13.94
N SER A 109 11.77 -10.63 -14.64
CA SER A 109 12.41 -10.83 -15.94
C SER A 109 11.67 -10.17 -17.11
N VAL A 110 10.53 -9.51 -16.87
CA VAL A 110 9.77 -8.82 -17.91
C VAL A 110 10.49 -7.51 -18.23
N ASN A 111 11.20 -7.51 -19.36
CA ASN A 111 11.85 -6.33 -19.90
C ASN A 111 10.96 -5.74 -21.00
N ASN A 112 10.00 -4.90 -20.62
CA ASN A 112 9.14 -4.19 -21.56
C ASN A 112 9.41 -2.68 -21.46
N TYR A 113 9.73 -2.04 -22.58
CA TYR A 113 9.91 -0.59 -22.69
C TYR A 113 8.72 0.25 -22.17
N LEU A 114 7.53 -0.35 -22.02
CA LEU A 114 6.33 0.31 -21.51
C LEU A 114 6.26 0.36 -19.99
N ILE A 115 6.97 -0.53 -19.29
CA ILE A 115 6.90 -0.66 -17.84
C ILE A 115 8.31 -0.90 -17.28
N ASP A 116 8.78 0.02 -16.44
CA ASP A 116 10.00 -0.21 -15.67
C ASP A 116 9.70 -1.18 -14.52
N SER A 117 10.12 -2.43 -14.71
CA SER A 117 9.98 -3.47 -13.70
C SER A 117 10.89 -3.24 -12.49
N ASN A 118 11.88 -2.35 -12.55
CA ASN A 118 12.70 -1.98 -11.39
C ASN A 118 12.03 -0.92 -10.51
N ASP A 119 10.94 -0.31 -10.96
CA ASP A 119 10.20 0.71 -10.21
C ASP A 119 9.19 0.11 -9.22
N ILE A 120 9.53 -1.02 -8.60
CA ILE A 120 8.71 -1.72 -7.62
C ILE A 120 9.57 -2.17 -6.44
N CYS A 121 9.01 -2.04 -5.25
CA CYS A 121 9.64 -2.53 -4.03
C CYS A 121 8.64 -3.22 -3.12
N LEU A 122 9.18 -4.08 -2.26
CA LEU A 122 8.44 -4.75 -1.21
C LEU A 122 8.98 -4.29 0.14
N VAL A 123 8.12 -3.71 0.95
CA VAL A 123 8.49 -3.24 2.29
C VAL A 123 7.93 -4.23 3.31
N GLU A 124 8.80 -4.92 4.05
CA GLU A 124 8.39 -5.72 5.21
C GLU A 124 8.01 -4.76 6.34
N LEU A 125 6.86 -5.02 6.96
CA LEU A 125 6.33 -4.23 8.06
C LEU A 125 6.61 -4.95 9.38
N PHE A 126 6.70 -4.20 10.48
CA PHE A 126 6.66 -4.81 11.81
C PHE A 126 5.31 -5.48 12.04
N ASP A 127 5.33 -6.55 12.84
CA ASP A 127 4.10 -7.28 13.15
C ASP A 127 3.14 -6.36 13.92
N PRO A 128 1.87 -6.31 13.52
CA PRO A 128 0.87 -5.56 14.26
C PRO A 128 0.69 -6.17 15.65
N MET A 129 0.33 -5.33 16.63
CA MET A 129 -0.15 -5.82 17.92
C MET A 129 -1.42 -6.68 17.71
N PRO A 130 -1.68 -7.72 18.53
CA PRO A 130 -2.74 -8.70 18.27
C PRO A 130 -4.14 -8.12 17.99
N LEU A 131 -4.51 -6.97 18.57
CA LEU A 131 -5.82 -6.33 18.34
C LEU A 131 -5.80 -5.26 17.23
N HIS A 132 -4.63 -4.97 16.66
CA HIS A 132 -4.42 -4.07 15.52
C HIS A 132 -4.02 -4.85 14.26
N THR A 133 -4.58 -6.04 14.09
CA THR A 133 -4.40 -6.78 12.84
C THR A 133 -5.16 -6.08 11.71
N PRO A 134 -4.56 -5.89 10.52
CA PRO A 134 -5.21 -5.25 9.37
C PRO A 134 -6.56 -5.90 9.00
N ASP A 135 -7.54 -5.05 8.69
CA ASP A 135 -8.90 -5.47 8.32
C ASP A 135 -9.00 -6.05 6.90
N TYR A 136 -8.15 -5.58 6.00
CA TYR A 136 -8.12 -5.98 4.60
C TYR A 136 -6.70 -6.03 4.07
N PHE A 137 -6.32 -7.17 3.51
CA PHE A 137 -5.05 -7.42 2.84
C PHE A 137 -5.24 -8.52 1.79
N ILE A 138 -4.28 -8.67 0.90
CA ILE A 138 -4.22 -9.81 -0.04
C ILE A 138 -3.41 -10.91 0.61
N ASP A 139 -4.02 -12.05 0.89
CA ASP A 139 -3.30 -13.22 1.39
C ASP A 139 -2.66 -13.95 0.21
N LEU A 140 -1.34 -13.84 0.09
CA LEU A 140 -0.56 -14.46 -0.99
C LEU A 140 -0.05 -15.86 -0.65
N THR A 141 -0.41 -16.40 0.53
CA THR A 141 -0.25 -17.83 0.81
C THR A 141 -1.23 -18.67 -0.02
N ASP A 142 -2.30 -18.04 -0.52
CA ASP A 142 -3.28 -18.61 -1.44
C ASP A 142 -3.21 -17.91 -2.81
N ASP A 143 -2.74 -18.64 -3.81
CA ASP A 143 -2.50 -18.09 -5.14
C ASP A 143 -3.79 -17.85 -5.95
N ARG A 144 -4.97 -18.25 -5.43
CA ARG A 144 -6.27 -18.01 -6.06
C ARG A 144 -6.63 -16.53 -6.15
N PHE A 145 -6.09 -15.71 -5.25
CA PHE A 145 -6.28 -14.26 -5.26
C PHE A 145 -5.48 -13.55 -6.34
N VAL A 146 -4.58 -14.24 -7.05
CA VAL A 146 -3.73 -13.68 -8.10
C VAL A 146 -4.32 -13.99 -9.47
N LEU A 147 -4.57 -12.96 -10.28
CA LEU A 147 -5.00 -13.13 -11.66
C LEU A 147 -3.85 -13.73 -12.49
N LYS A 148 -4.09 -14.88 -13.13
CA LYS A 148 -3.05 -15.60 -13.87
C LYS A 148 -2.84 -14.98 -15.24
N LYS A 149 -1.66 -15.20 -15.81
CA LYS A 149 -1.25 -14.63 -17.11
C LYS A 149 -2.28 -14.84 -18.24
N ASN A 150 -2.88 -16.03 -18.31
CA ASN A 150 -3.84 -16.37 -19.37
C ASN A 150 -5.26 -15.83 -19.14
N ASP A 151 -5.52 -15.22 -17.97
CA ASP A 151 -6.84 -14.70 -17.61
C ASP A 151 -6.98 -13.19 -17.90
N TYR A 152 -5.92 -12.56 -18.42
CA TYR A 152 -5.98 -11.20 -18.95
C TYR A 152 -6.47 -11.25 -20.39
N TYR A 153 -7.47 -10.44 -20.71
CA TYR A 153 -8.00 -10.32 -22.06
C TYR A 153 -8.50 -8.90 -22.35
N GLU A 154 -8.47 -8.50 -23.62
CA GLU A 154 -8.97 -7.19 -24.04
C GLU A 154 -10.48 -7.08 -23.81
N GLY A 155 -10.93 -5.92 -23.33
CA GLY A 155 -12.33 -5.71 -22.98
C GLY A 155 -12.68 -6.09 -21.54
N GLN A 156 -11.77 -6.70 -20.78
CA GLN A 156 -11.98 -6.99 -19.35
C GLN A 156 -12.11 -5.69 -18.56
N PHE A 157 -13.08 -5.62 -17.63
CA PHE A 157 -13.14 -4.51 -16.69
C PHE A 157 -12.07 -4.67 -15.60
N LEU A 158 -11.22 -3.66 -15.48
CA LEU A 158 -10.23 -3.55 -14.41
C LEU A 158 -10.48 -2.26 -13.61
N ILE A 159 -10.18 -2.33 -12.32
CA ILE A 159 -10.41 -1.25 -11.37
C ILE A 159 -9.07 -0.90 -10.73
N ALA A 160 -8.57 0.31 -10.99
CA ALA A 160 -7.40 0.84 -10.31
C ALA A 160 -7.83 1.55 -9.02
N ASN A 161 -7.22 1.19 -7.91
CA ASN A 161 -7.53 1.75 -6.60
C ASN A 161 -6.28 2.41 -6.02
N GLY A 162 -6.43 3.62 -5.48
CA GLY A 162 -5.31 4.41 -4.96
C GLY A 162 -5.79 5.69 -4.28
N TYR A 163 -4.84 6.50 -3.82
CA TYR A 163 -5.09 7.76 -3.10
C TYR A 163 -4.54 8.94 -3.92
N PRO A 164 -5.32 9.47 -4.88
CA PRO A 164 -4.85 10.57 -5.72
C PRO A 164 -4.65 11.84 -4.90
N PHE A 165 -3.61 12.62 -5.24
CA PHE A 165 -3.27 13.86 -4.52
C PHE A 165 -4.45 14.82 -4.45
N GLY A 166 -5.15 15.02 -5.58
CA GLY A 166 -6.27 15.96 -5.67
C GLY A 166 -7.42 15.70 -4.69
N LEU A 167 -7.56 14.48 -4.14
CA LEU A 167 -8.58 14.12 -3.14
C LEU A 167 -8.00 13.97 -1.73
N ASN A 168 -6.67 13.96 -1.59
CA ASN A 168 -5.96 13.57 -0.38
C ASN A 168 -4.88 14.61 0.01
N ASN A 169 -5.01 15.86 -0.41
CA ASN A 169 -4.03 16.90 -0.03
C ASN A 169 -3.96 17.08 1.50
N PHE A 170 -2.78 17.47 1.97
CA PHE A 170 -2.60 17.96 3.34
C PHE A 170 -2.90 19.44 3.39
N ASP A 171 -3.66 19.85 4.40
CA ASP A 171 -3.79 21.22 4.82
C ASP A 171 -2.80 21.46 5.95
N HIS A 172 -1.67 22.10 5.61
CA HIS A 172 -0.63 22.48 6.57
C HIS A 172 -0.88 23.83 7.24
N GLU A 173 -1.93 24.54 6.85
CA GLU A 173 -2.35 25.79 7.49
C GLU A 173 -3.45 25.55 8.53
N PHE A 174 -4.08 24.37 8.52
CA PHE A 174 -5.07 23.94 9.51
C PHE A 174 -4.49 23.98 10.93
N LYS A 175 -5.11 24.79 11.80
CA LYS A 175 -4.77 24.84 13.23
C LYS A 175 -6.03 24.70 14.07
N SER A 176 -6.08 23.66 14.88
CA SER A 176 -7.07 23.51 15.95
C SER A 176 -6.37 23.03 17.23
N GLU A 177 -7.06 23.08 18.37
CA GLU A 177 -6.47 22.66 19.64
C GLU A 177 -6.01 21.19 19.55
N GLY A 178 -4.70 20.97 19.73
CA GLY A 178 -4.08 19.65 19.64
C GLY A 178 -3.74 19.14 18.23
N PHE A 179 -4.04 19.91 17.17
CA PHE A 179 -3.77 19.51 15.79
C PHE A 179 -3.02 20.60 15.01
N THR A 180 -1.98 20.19 14.29
CA THR A 180 -1.11 21.09 13.52
C THR A 180 -1.39 21.03 12.01
N HIS A 181 -2.09 19.99 11.55
CA HIS A 181 -2.30 19.66 10.15
C HIS A 181 -3.59 18.84 10.02
N SER A 182 -4.18 18.80 8.82
CA SER A 182 -5.26 17.87 8.50
C SER A 182 -5.12 17.30 7.08
N THR A 183 -5.76 16.16 6.83
CA THR A 183 -5.82 15.59 5.48
C THR A 183 -7.04 14.68 5.33
N ASN A 184 -7.49 14.51 4.09
CA ASN A 184 -8.52 13.55 3.72
C ASN A 184 -7.92 12.18 3.43
N VAL A 185 -8.60 11.10 3.75
CA VAL A 185 -8.17 9.74 3.38
C VAL A 185 -9.26 9.08 2.56
N VAL A 186 -9.26 9.44 1.27
CA VAL A 186 -10.27 9.07 0.29
C VAL A 186 -9.60 8.22 -0.79
N ARG A 187 -9.86 6.91 -0.72
CA ARG A 187 -9.47 5.98 -1.78
C ARG A 187 -10.36 6.23 -3.00
N HIS A 188 -9.73 6.47 -4.14
CA HIS A 188 -10.39 6.54 -5.43
C HIS A 188 -10.33 5.19 -6.14
N SER A 189 -11.40 4.85 -6.87
CA SER A 189 -11.51 3.63 -7.67
C SER A 189 -11.87 4.01 -9.10
N ALA A 190 -10.90 3.90 -10.00
CA ALA A 190 -11.06 4.24 -11.42
C ALA A 190 -11.34 2.97 -12.23
N VAL A 191 -12.54 2.88 -12.81
CA VAL A 191 -12.97 1.75 -13.64
C VAL A 191 -12.62 2.01 -15.10
N GLY A 192 -11.90 1.09 -15.71
CA GLY A 192 -11.57 1.15 -17.13
C GLY A 192 -11.58 -0.22 -17.79
N ILE A 193 -11.17 -0.23 -19.05
CA ILE A 193 -11.10 -1.43 -19.89
C ILE A 193 -9.64 -1.85 -20.03
N CYS A 194 -9.37 -3.13 -19.84
CA CYS A 194 -8.10 -3.76 -20.15
C CYS A 194 -7.87 -3.75 -21.66
N LEU A 195 -6.75 -3.19 -22.09
CA LEU A 195 -6.23 -3.27 -23.45
C LEU A 195 -4.82 -3.84 -23.40
N MET A 196 -4.36 -4.41 -24.50
CA MET A 196 -3.02 -5.01 -24.59
C MET A 196 -2.12 -4.19 -25.51
N GLU A 197 -0.93 -3.82 -25.04
CA GLU A 197 0.13 -3.25 -25.86
C GLU A 197 1.36 -4.15 -25.75
N LYS A 198 1.73 -4.84 -26.85
CA LYS A 198 2.86 -5.78 -26.88
C LYS A 198 2.80 -6.82 -25.73
N ASP A 199 1.67 -7.51 -25.63
CA ASP A 199 1.38 -8.51 -24.59
C ASP A 199 1.40 -7.99 -23.15
N THR A 200 1.34 -6.67 -22.96
CA THR A 200 1.31 -6.04 -21.63
C THR A 200 -0.02 -5.35 -21.42
N PRO A 201 -0.78 -5.73 -20.38
CA PRO A 201 -2.07 -5.14 -20.11
C PRO A 201 -1.91 -3.73 -19.53
N TYR A 202 -2.81 -2.85 -19.91
CA TYR A 202 -3.00 -1.54 -19.31
C TYR A 202 -4.49 -1.21 -19.24
N ILE A 203 -4.86 -0.23 -18.42
CA ILE A 203 -6.25 0.22 -18.30
C ILE A 203 -6.43 1.46 -19.17
N SER A 204 -7.44 1.46 -20.03
CA SER A 204 -7.93 2.63 -20.74
C SER A 204 -9.25 3.13 -20.15
N TYR A 205 -9.35 4.44 -19.94
CA TYR A 205 -10.54 5.14 -19.45
C TYR A 205 -11.30 5.88 -20.55
N GLU A 206 -10.72 6.00 -21.74
CA GLU A 206 -11.32 6.73 -22.87
C GLU A 206 -12.65 6.11 -23.33
N ILE A 207 -12.85 4.81 -23.05
CA ILE A 207 -14.08 4.08 -23.41
C ILE A 207 -15.14 4.21 -22.33
N THR A 208 -14.74 4.27 -21.05
CA THR A 208 -15.71 4.28 -19.94
C THR A 208 -16.24 5.67 -19.65
N ASN A 209 -15.48 6.74 -19.93
CA ASN A 209 -15.77 8.11 -19.46
C ASN A 209 -16.05 8.15 -17.94
N MET A 210 -15.49 7.21 -17.18
CA MET A 210 -15.77 7.01 -15.75
C MET A 210 -14.68 7.57 -14.83
N SER A 211 -13.65 8.24 -15.36
CA SER A 211 -12.64 8.92 -14.54
C SER A 211 -12.36 10.34 -15.04
N ASP A 212 -12.77 11.32 -14.23
CA ASP A 212 -12.38 12.73 -14.39
C ASP A 212 -11.21 13.12 -13.48
N VAL A 213 -10.81 12.20 -12.59
CA VAL A 213 -9.82 12.44 -11.54
C VAL A 213 -8.41 12.23 -12.11
N ASN A 214 -7.50 13.15 -11.79
CA ASN A 214 -6.09 12.92 -12.07
C ASN A 214 -5.55 11.82 -11.14
N HIS A 215 -4.95 10.78 -11.71
CA HIS A 215 -4.45 9.62 -10.96
C HIS A 215 -3.07 9.82 -10.34
N ASP A 216 -2.47 11.01 -10.46
CA ASP A 216 -1.25 11.36 -9.74
C ASP A 216 -1.42 11.10 -8.23
N GLY A 217 -0.47 10.36 -7.65
CA GLY A 217 -0.51 9.90 -6.26
C GLY A 217 -1.09 8.49 -6.06
N MET A 218 -1.66 7.87 -7.11
CA MET A 218 -2.16 6.49 -7.03
C MET A 218 -1.09 5.41 -7.28
N SER A 219 0.15 5.78 -7.64
CA SER A 219 1.26 4.82 -7.81
C SER A 219 1.47 3.97 -6.56
N GLY A 220 1.69 2.66 -6.76
CA GLY A 220 1.71 1.62 -5.73
C GLY A 220 0.32 1.11 -5.33
N GLY A 221 -0.75 1.68 -5.89
CA GLY A 221 -2.12 1.22 -5.68
C GLY A 221 -2.43 -0.13 -6.32
N VAL A 222 -3.56 -0.71 -5.94
CA VAL A 222 -3.97 -2.07 -6.36
C VAL A 222 -4.88 -2.03 -7.58
N VAL A 223 -4.61 -2.88 -8.55
CA VAL A 223 -5.52 -3.16 -9.67
C VAL A 223 -6.23 -4.49 -9.42
N CYS A 224 -7.54 -4.53 -9.59
CA CYS A 224 -8.33 -5.76 -9.51
C CYS A 224 -9.27 -5.93 -10.70
N ASN A 225 -9.69 -7.17 -10.97
CA ASN A 225 -10.72 -7.46 -11.97
C ASN A 225 -12.13 -7.30 -11.39
N ALA A 226 -13.13 -7.18 -12.27
CA ALA A 226 -14.52 -7.05 -11.86
C ALA A 226 -15.26 -8.40 -11.86
N TRP A 227 -15.91 -8.73 -10.75
CA TRP A 227 -16.71 -9.95 -10.58
C TRP A 227 -18.08 -9.69 -9.96
N ASP A 228 -18.93 -10.72 -10.03
CA ASP A 228 -20.27 -10.73 -9.45
C ASP A 228 -20.29 -11.04 -7.94
N THR A 229 -19.19 -11.56 -7.39
CA THR A 229 -19.05 -11.80 -5.95
C THR A 229 -17.68 -11.31 -5.44
N PRO A 230 -17.57 -10.80 -4.20
CA PRO A 230 -16.31 -10.29 -3.65
C PRO A 230 -15.18 -11.33 -3.64
N GLU A 231 -15.50 -12.60 -3.42
CA GLU A 231 -14.54 -13.70 -3.24
C GLU A 231 -13.88 -14.13 -4.55
N LYS A 232 -14.50 -13.79 -5.69
CA LYS A 232 -13.94 -14.03 -7.02
C LYS A 232 -13.06 -12.90 -7.51
N VAL A 233 -13.08 -11.74 -6.84
CA VAL A 233 -12.23 -10.62 -7.21
C VAL A 233 -10.78 -10.99 -6.95
N GLN A 234 -9.97 -10.84 -7.98
CA GLN A 234 -8.55 -11.17 -7.97
C GLN A 234 -7.72 -9.91 -8.16
N TRP A 235 -6.53 -9.96 -7.58
CA TRP A 235 -5.47 -9.01 -7.79
C TRP A 235 -4.94 -9.13 -9.22
N ALA A 236 -5.11 -8.07 -9.99
CA ALA A 236 -4.70 -7.99 -11.39
C ALA A 236 -3.38 -7.22 -11.56
N GLY A 237 -2.93 -6.45 -10.58
CA GLY A 237 -1.58 -5.87 -10.63
C GLY A 237 -1.32 -4.70 -9.70
N LEU A 238 -0.11 -4.16 -9.82
CA LEU A 238 0.35 -2.99 -9.07
C LEU A 238 0.42 -1.77 -9.99
N MET A 239 -0.31 -0.72 -9.65
CA MET A 239 -0.27 0.54 -10.39
C MET A 239 1.11 1.20 -10.30
N LEU A 240 1.66 1.64 -11.43
CA LEU A 240 2.96 2.34 -11.47
C LEU A 240 2.83 3.79 -11.92
N SER A 241 1.98 4.03 -12.91
CA SER A 241 1.72 5.37 -13.41
C SER A 241 0.30 5.44 -13.98
N GLY A 242 -0.27 6.63 -13.99
CA GLY A 242 -1.56 6.86 -14.60
C GLY A 242 -1.82 8.33 -14.83
N ASN A 243 -2.76 8.60 -15.72
CA ASN A 243 -3.35 9.90 -15.94
C ASN A 243 -4.85 9.70 -16.19
N LYS A 244 -5.56 10.76 -16.60
CA LYS A 244 -7.01 10.71 -16.86
C LYS A 244 -7.43 9.72 -17.95
N LYS A 245 -6.51 9.31 -18.84
CA LYS A 245 -6.80 8.46 -20.00
C LYS A 245 -6.39 7.02 -19.81
N ILE A 246 -5.23 6.80 -19.18
CA ILE A 246 -4.67 5.46 -19.03
C ILE A 246 -4.05 5.24 -17.65
N THR A 247 -4.02 3.99 -17.21
CA THR A 247 -3.20 3.52 -16.08
C THR A 247 -2.33 2.36 -16.54
N ARG A 248 -1.03 2.46 -16.29
CA ARG A 248 -0.06 1.38 -16.48
C ARG A 248 0.20 0.70 -15.14
N PHE A 249 0.25 -0.62 -15.17
CA PHE A 249 0.43 -1.44 -13.97
C PHE A 249 1.27 -2.68 -14.29
N LEU A 250 2.04 -3.16 -13.31
CA LEU A 250 2.70 -4.45 -13.40
C LEU A 250 1.68 -5.56 -13.14
N PRO A 251 1.54 -6.54 -14.06
CA PRO A 251 0.61 -7.66 -13.88
C PRO A 251 0.91 -8.46 -12.61
N ALA A 252 -0.14 -8.87 -11.89
CA ALA A 252 -0.01 -9.55 -10.61
C ALA A 252 0.80 -10.85 -10.69
N TRP A 253 0.68 -11.62 -11.78
CA TRP A 253 1.48 -12.85 -11.96
C TRP A 253 2.99 -12.59 -11.97
N CYS A 254 3.45 -11.49 -12.61
CA CYS A 254 4.87 -11.11 -12.60
C CYS A 254 5.33 -10.76 -11.19
N VAL A 255 4.53 -9.94 -10.50
CA VAL A 255 4.88 -9.44 -9.17
C VAL A 255 4.84 -10.56 -8.14
N TYR A 256 3.88 -11.48 -8.24
CA TYR A 256 3.75 -12.62 -7.36
C TYR A 256 4.98 -13.53 -7.38
N GLU A 257 5.53 -13.82 -8.57
CA GLU A 257 6.76 -14.62 -8.69
C GLU A 257 7.96 -13.93 -8.03
N ALA A 258 8.13 -12.62 -8.23
CA ALA A 258 9.20 -11.86 -7.59
C ALA A 258 9.02 -11.76 -6.07
N LEU A 259 7.80 -11.50 -5.62
CA LEU A 259 7.44 -11.36 -4.21
C LEU A 259 7.66 -12.66 -3.45
N THR A 260 7.20 -13.80 -3.97
CA THR A 260 7.42 -15.12 -3.32
C THR A 260 8.90 -15.51 -3.27
N ASN A 261 9.76 -14.87 -4.08
CA ASN A 261 11.21 -15.03 -4.08
C ASN A 261 11.97 -13.85 -3.44
N TYR A 262 11.30 -12.96 -2.70
CA TYR A 262 11.88 -11.69 -2.22
C TYR A 262 13.20 -11.84 -1.46
N LYS A 263 13.41 -12.96 -0.76
CA LYS A 263 14.66 -13.27 -0.03
C LYS A 263 15.90 -13.34 -0.93
N LYS A 264 15.73 -13.49 -2.26
CA LYS A 264 16.81 -13.45 -3.26
C LYS A 264 17.16 -12.03 -3.72
N SER A 265 16.31 -11.04 -3.43
CA SER A 265 16.56 -9.65 -3.79
C SER A 265 17.48 -8.95 -2.78
N LYS A 266 17.94 -7.75 -3.14
CA LYS A 266 18.72 -6.91 -2.23
C LYS A 266 17.84 -6.41 -1.09
N LYS A 267 18.24 -6.70 0.15
CA LYS A 267 17.60 -6.22 1.38
C LYS A 267 18.28 -4.94 1.89
N HIS A 268 17.48 -3.99 2.32
CA HIS A 268 17.89 -2.75 2.97
C HIS A 268 17.16 -2.60 4.30
N ILE A 269 17.87 -2.09 5.32
CA ILE A 269 17.26 -1.77 6.62
C ILE A 269 16.61 -0.39 6.49
N ILE A 270 15.33 -0.29 6.87
CA ILE A 270 14.63 0.99 6.94
C ILE A 270 14.71 1.50 8.38
N ASP A 271 14.28 0.67 9.32
CA ASP A 271 14.27 1.01 10.74
C ASP A 271 15.40 0.25 11.46
N PRO A 272 16.36 0.94 12.09
CA PRO A 272 17.43 0.31 12.87
C PRO A 272 16.93 -0.66 13.96
N ALA A 273 15.72 -0.45 14.50
CA ALA A 273 15.11 -1.35 15.48
C ALA A 273 14.84 -2.76 14.90
N ALA A 274 14.87 -2.92 13.57
CA ALA A 274 14.64 -4.19 12.89
C ALA A 274 15.65 -5.29 13.26
N ASP A 275 16.89 -4.91 13.57
CA ASP A 275 18.00 -5.81 13.91
C ASP A 275 18.30 -5.86 15.42
N VAL A 276 17.56 -5.10 16.23
CA VAL A 276 17.68 -5.17 17.68
C VAL A 276 17.00 -6.46 18.14
N THR A 277 17.80 -7.43 18.62
CA THR A 277 17.26 -8.60 19.32
C THR A 277 16.65 -8.13 20.64
N SER A 278 15.33 -8.01 20.67
CA SER A 278 14.59 -7.64 21.87
C SER A 278 14.73 -8.73 22.93
N ASP A 279 15.13 -8.33 24.14
CA ASP A 279 15.09 -9.17 25.33
C ASP A 279 13.66 -9.68 25.56
N LEU A 280 13.49 -10.98 25.82
CA LEU A 280 12.19 -11.60 26.08
C LEU A 280 11.45 -10.94 27.23
N GLU A 281 12.17 -10.43 28.24
CA GLU A 281 11.54 -9.72 29.36
C GLU A 281 10.96 -8.36 28.92
N LYS A 282 11.66 -7.61 28.05
CA LYS A 282 11.13 -6.36 27.47
C LYS A 282 9.91 -6.62 26.58
N ILE A 283 9.93 -7.72 25.81
CA ILE A 283 8.77 -8.12 25.00
C ILE A 283 7.57 -8.38 25.92
N LYS A 284 7.77 -9.13 27.01
CA LYS A 284 6.71 -9.40 27.99
C LYS A 284 6.18 -8.12 28.64
N GLU A 285 7.05 -7.20 29.02
CA GLU A 285 6.67 -5.90 29.59
C GLU A 285 5.75 -5.13 28.64
N VAL A 286 6.14 -4.96 27.37
CA VAL A 286 5.33 -4.28 26.35
C VAL A 286 3.97 -4.98 26.15
N PHE A 287 3.94 -6.32 26.11
CA PHE A 287 2.69 -7.06 26.02
C PHE A 287 1.78 -6.87 27.23
N MET A 288 2.34 -6.81 28.44
CA MET A 288 1.58 -6.60 29.67
C MET A 288 1.05 -5.17 29.78
N GLU A 289 1.86 -4.17 29.40
CA GLU A 289 1.42 -2.77 29.30
C GLU A 289 0.24 -2.64 28.33
N TYR A 290 0.39 -3.22 27.13
CA TYR A 290 -0.66 -3.24 26.11
C TYR A 290 -1.95 -3.91 26.60
N ALA A 291 -1.84 -5.06 27.28
CA ALA A 291 -2.99 -5.75 27.85
C ALA A 291 -3.71 -4.91 28.93
N ASN A 292 -2.94 -4.18 29.75
CA ASN A 292 -3.47 -3.32 30.79
C ASN A 292 -4.22 -2.11 30.22
N GLU A 293 -3.66 -1.40 29.24
CA GLU A 293 -4.33 -0.28 28.55
C GLU A 293 -5.67 -0.72 27.94
N PHE A 294 -5.69 -1.88 27.29
CA PHE A 294 -6.92 -2.44 26.71
C PHE A 294 -7.96 -2.80 27.75
N SER A 295 -7.54 -3.34 28.91
CA SER A 295 -8.46 -3.68 30.00
C SER A 295 -9.15 -2.45 30.60
N GLN A 296 -8.46 -1.31 30.63
CA GLN A 296 -8.99 -0.04 31.14
C GLN A 296 -9.92 0.64 30.12
N ASN A 297 -9.62 0.55 28.83
CA ASN A 297 -10.47 1.11 27.76
C ASN A 297 -11.81 0.36 27.58
N LYS A 298 -11.93 -0.91 27.99
CA LYS A 298 -13.23 -1.63 28.03
C LYS A 298 -14.12 -1.26 29.22
N ARG A 299 -13.60 -0.53 30.22
CA ARG A 299 -14.33 -0.14 31.44
C ARG A 299 -14.85 1.30 31.40
N ARG A 300 -14.68 2.00 30.28
CA ARG A 300 -15.26 3.31 29.97
C ARG A 300 -16.32 3.15 28.88
#